data_AF-A0A9W9J3I7-F1
#
_entry.id   AF-A0A9W9J3I7-F1
#
_cell.length_a   1.000
_cell.length_b   1.000
_cell.length_c   1.000
_cell.angle_alpha   90.00
_cell.angle_beta   90.00
_cell.angle_gamma   90.00
#
_symmetry.space_group_name_H-M   'P 1'
#
loop_
_entity.id
_entity.type
_entity.pdbx_description
1 polymer ?
#
loop_
_entity_poly.entity_id
_entity_poly.type
_entity_poly.pdbx_seq_one_letter_code
_entity_poly.pdbx_strand_id
1 'polypeptide(L)'
;MATFASVGEQLIKLSHSQLPSASIVRSISVDVDAIYRIALVLGEIHNGIYIVQWALTSCAKANSRRALVDLMTRYMDSKNVDIFRNTEYMARVKDLAIKDEYPHAIILYAKLLIWRGEHEQAARLLEQKILPYLQPTRVRPAFWEDILLVDRFDSPWRMYAVAVEKEQGLEGIQSTTRRAALEFHDPVAMTDYAITLLETESPNKYEVYEAFVASAAFSGHSPACFYLANFYYRTSQGEFLTEAERHSKKRENANAARSVWLRPFESISNWVYTVFNQPMDHKTYRKLAIDWYELAFDKGNNEAGYILAMLYREDGDMEKSREIYKLTAQMGLPTSLSKKSLVEMKDKWEDRTVNPGLPPKLLRIS
;
A
#
# COMPACT_ATOMS: atom_id res chain seq x y z
N MET A 1 -10.60 19.39 35.62
CA MET A 1 -9.88 18.63 34.57
C MET A 1 -10.78 18.54 33.36
N ALA A 2 -10.25 18.76 32.15
CA ALA A 2 -11.03 18.59 30.93
C ALA A 2 -11.28 17.09 30.70
N THR A 3 -12.55 16.69 30.67
CA THR A 3 -12.97 15.33 30.29
C THR A 3 -13.21 15.25 28.79
N PHE A 4 -13.17 14.05 28.20
CA PHE A 4 -13.50 13.83 26.79
C PHE A 4 -14.80 14.54 26.37
N ALA A 5 -15.87 14.34 27.14
CA ALA A 5 -17.17 14.96 26.87
C ALA A 5 -17.11 16.49 26.90
N SER A 6 -16.44 17.07 27.91
CA SER A 6 -16.33 18.54 28.03
C SER A 6 -15.50 19.17 26.90
N VAL A 7 -14.46 18.50 26.42
CA VAL A 7 -13.66 18.97 25.27
C VAL A 7 -14.49 18.84 23.99
N GLY A 8 -15.19 17.71 23.81
CA GLY A 8 -16.00 17.46 22.63
C GLY A 8 -17.14 18.46 22.47
N GLU A 9 -17.86 18.75 23.56
CA GLU A 9 -18.94 19.75 23.56
C GLU A 9 -18.41 21.15 23.20
N GLN A 10 -17.27 21.55 23.78
CA GLN A 10 -16.64 22.83 23.48
C GLN A 10 -16.17 22.90 22.03
N LEU A 11 -15.59 21.82 21.48
CA LEU A 11 -15.18 21.75 20.09
C LEU A 11 -16.35 21.97 19.14
N ILE A 12 -17.47 21.28 19.35
CA ILE A 12 -18.70 21.46 18.56
C ILE A 12 -19.17 22.91 18.63
N LYS A 13 -19.28 23.47 19.85
CA LYS A 13 -19.77 24.85 20.01
C LYS A 13 -18.86 25.88 19.34
N LEU A 14 -17.55 25.77 19.54
CA LEU A 14 -16.58 26.77 19.09
C LEU A 14 -16.33 26.68 17.58
N SER A 15 -16.37 25.48 16.99
CA SER A 15 -16.18 25.33 15.54
C SER A 15 -17.28 25.99 14.72
N HIS A 16 -18.50 26.10 15.27
CA HIS A 16 -19.63 26.76 14.62
C HIS A 16 -19.74 28.27 14.91
N SER A 17 -19.03 28.78 15.92
CA SER A 17 -19.21 30.16 16.40
C SER A 17 -17.97 31.03 16.27
N GLN A 18 -16.79 30.46 16.09
CA GLN A 18 -15.52 31.19 16.09
C GLN A 18 -14.62 30.74 14.95
N LEU A 19 -13.73 31.64 14.51
CA LEU A 19 -12.68 31.29 13.54
C LEU A 19 -11.55 30.49 14.21
N PRO A 20 -10.84 29.63 13.46
CA PRO A 20 -9.73 28.84 14.01
C PRO A 20 -8.61 29.70 14.62
N SER A 21 -8.32 29.49 15.91
CA SER A 21 -7.35 30.28 16.67
C SER A 21 -6.60 29.46 17.72
N ALA A 22 -5.32 29.79 17.90
CA ALA A 22 -4.48 29.18 18.91
C ALA A 22 -4.92 29.52 20.35
N SER A 23 -5.40 30.75 20.59
CA SER A 23 -5.84 31.16 21.92
C SER A 23 -7.12 30.44 22.34
N ILE A 24 -8.05 30.28 21.39
CA ILE A 24 -9.33 29.62 21.63
C ILE A 24 -9.11 28.14 21.95
N VAL A 25 -8.31 27.43 21.17
CA VAL A 25 -8.09 26.00 21.43
C VAL A 25 -7.38 25.76 22.77
N ARG A 26 -6.44 26.65 23.15
CA ARG A 26 -5.78 26.60 24.47
C ARG A 26 -6.70 26.91 25.64
N SER A 27 -7.83 27.60 25.40
CA SER A 27 -8.85 27.82 26.42
C SER A 27 -9.68 26.58 26.71
N ILE A 28 -9.77 25.64 25.75
CA ILE A 28 -10.48 24.36 25.91
C ILE A 28 -9.64 23.40 26.78
N SER A 29 -8.36 23.25 26.45
CA SER A 29 -7.39 22.45 27.21
C SER A 29 -5.96 22.87 26.89
N VAL A 30 -5.06 22.66 27.85
CA VAL A 30 -3.61 22.87 27.68
C VAL A 30 -3.02 21.82 26.74
N ASP A 31 -3.55 20.59 26.77
CA ASP A 31 -3.11 19.50 25.88
C ASP A 31 -3.82 19.60 24.52
N VAL A 32 -3.20 20.36 23.62
CA VAL A 32 -3.70 20.61 22.27
C VAL A 32 -3.66 19.34 21.39
N ASP A 33 -2.73 18.42 21.66
CA ASP A 33 -2.68 17.14 20.94
C ASP A 33 -3.91 16.29 21.31
N ALA A 34 -4.29 16.23 22.60
CA ALA A 34 -5.51 15.55 23.03
C ALA A 34 -6.78 16.17 22.41
N ILE A 35 -6.85 17.50 22.30
CA ILE A 35 -7.97 18.16 21.61
C ILE A 35 -8.05 17.68 20.16
N TYR A 36 -6.91 17.63 19.44
CA TYR A 36 -6.91 17.17 18.06
C TYR A 36 -7.36 15.70 17.96
N ARG A 37 -6.94 14.84 18.90
CA ARG A 37 -7.40 13.44 18.98
C ARG A 37 -8.91 13.32 19.12
N ILE A 38 -9.49 14.11 20.02
CA ILE A 38 -10.93 14.12 20.27
C ILE A 38 -11.68 14.64 19.04
N ALA A 39 -11.16 15.68 18.38
CA ALA A 39 -11.77 16.21 17.17
C ALA A 39 -11.85 15.16 16.05
N LEU A 40 -10.83 14.31 15.87
CA LEU A 40 -10.88 13.23 14.88
C LEU A 40 -11.99 12.21 15.17
N VAL A 41 -12.23 11.88 16.45
CA VAL A 41 -13.34 10.98 16.84
C VAL A 41 -14.69 11.63 16.52
N LEU A 42 -14.81 12.95 16.69
CA LEU A 42 -15.99 13.72 16.28
C LEU A 42 -16.13 13.86 14.75
N GLY A 43 -15.16 13.40 13.95
CA GLY A 43 -15.30 13.38 12.50
C GLY A 43 -16.42 12.47 11.99
N GLU A 44 -16.74 11.43 12.76
CA GLU A 44 -17.72 10.39 12.40
C GLU A 44 -19.18 10.82 12.55
N ILE A 45 -19.45 11.92 13.25
CA ILE A 45 -20.81 12.46 13.39
C ILE A 45 -21.22 13.26 12.14
N HIS A 46 -22.52 13.44 11.92
CA HIS A 46 -23.02 14.24 10.82
C HIS A 46 -22.43 15.67 10.86
N ASN A 47 -21.85 16.13 9.75
CA ASN A 47 -21.10 17.39 9.63
C ASN A 47 -19.82 17.49 10.51
N GLY A 48 -19.36 16.37 11.10
CA GLY A 48 -18.16 16.30 11.93
C GLY A 48 -16.87 16.71 11.20
N ILE A 49 -16.85 16.59 9.88
CA ILE A 49 -15.71 17.02 9.05
C ILE A 49 -15.35 18.50 9.27
N TYR A 50 -16.33 19.38 9.49
CA TYR A 50 -16.09 20.79 9.74
C TYR A 50 -15.37 21.02 11.08
N ILE A 51 -15.75 20.25 12.11
CA ILE A 51 -15.12 20.27 13.42
C ILE A 51 -13.65 19.85 13.30
N VAL A 52 -13.40 18.77 12.54
CA VAL A 52 -12.04 18.28 12.26
C VAL A 52 -11.19 19.34 11.56
N GLN A 53 -11.71 20.00 10.52
CA GLN A 53 -10.95 21.05 9.81
C GLN A 53 -10.66 22.26 10.69
N TRP A 54 -11.65 22.67 11.50
CA TRP A 54 -11.50 23.77 12.45
C TRP A 54 -10.45 23.44 13.53
N ALA A 55 -10.51 22.23 14.08
CA ALA A 55 -9.59 21.76 15.11
C ALA A 55 -8.18 21.59 14.54
N LEU A 56 -8.02 20.98 13.36
CA LEU A 56 -6.73 20.85 12.66
C LEU A 56 -6.03 22.21 12.56
N THR A 57 -6.74 23.22 12.04
CA THR A 57 -6.18 24.56 11.84
C THR A 57 -5.85 25.23 13.19
N SER A 58 -6.76 25.15 14.17
CA SER A 58 -6.57 25.77 15.48
C SER A 58 -5.42 25.13 16.26
N CYS A 59 -5.35 23.79 16.27
CA CYS A 59 -4.32 23.01 16.93
C CYS A 59 -2.95 23.23 16.27
N ALA A 60 -2.88 23.28 14.94
CA ALA A 60 -1.63 23.59 14.24
C ALA A 60 -1.12 25.00 14.58
N LYS A 61 -2.01 26.01 14.60
CA LYS A 61 -1.66 27.37 15.07
C LYS A 61 -1.16 27.37 16.52
N ALA A 62 -1.68 26.47 17.36
CA ALA A 62 -1.29 26.31 18.75
C ALA A 62 -0.04 25.42 18.97
N ASN A 63 0.64 24.98 17.90
CA ASN A 63 1.82 24.10 17.92
C ASN A 63 1.56 22.66 18.38
N SER A 64 0.36 22.11 18.14
CA SER A 64 0.19 20.66 18.18
C SER A 64 1.06 20.02 17.11
N ARG A 65 1.93 19.10 17.51
CA ARG A 65 2.93 18.47 16.63
C ARG A 65 2.26 17.72 15.50
N ARG A 66 1.24 16.92 15.86
CA ARG A 66 0.55 16.06 14.89
C ARG A 66 -0.39 16.85 13.98
N ALA A 67 -1.13 17.82 14.52
CA ALA A 67 -2.00 18.67 13.70
C ALA A 67 -1.18 19.52 12.71
N LEU A 68 0.00 20.00 13.12
CA LEU A 68 0.90 20.73 12.25
C LEU A 68 1.40 19.87 11.08
N VAL A 69 1.85 18.63 11.35
CA VAL A 69 2.29 17.72 10.29
C VAL A 69 1.13 17.40 9.33
N ASP A 70 -0.06 17.05 9.83
CA ASP A 70 -1.23 16.75 8.99
C ASP A 70 -1.64 17.95 8.11
N LEU A 71 -1.69 19.15 8.69
CA LEU A 71 -2.00 20.37 7.94
C LEU A 71 -0.98 20.63 6.84
N MET A 72 0.31 20.46 7.14
CA MET A 72 1.39 20.70 6.19
C MET A 72 1.43 19.64 5.09
N THR A 73 1.12 18.37 5.39
CA THR A 73 0.94 17.32 4.39
C THR A 73 -0.18 17.69 3.41
N ARG A 74 -1.35 18.12 3.92
CA ARG A 74 -2.47 18.56 3.07
C ARG A 74 -2.11 19.76 2.20
N TYR A 75 -1.32 20.69 2.75
CA TYR A 75 -0.81 21.82 1.98
C TYR A 75 0.08 21.31 0.83
N MET A 76 1.03 20.41 1.08
CA MET A 76 1.91 19.86 0.04
C MET A 76 1.17 19.09 -1.05
N ASP A 77 0.08 18.40 -0.71
CA ASP A 77 -0.72 17.64 -1.67
C ASP A 77 -1.68 18.54 -2.50
N SER A 78 -1.80 19.82 -2.16
CA SER A 78 -2.71 20.73 -2.86
C SER A 78 -2.13 21.19 -4.21
N LYS A 79 -3.02 21.45 -5.18
CA LYS A 79 -2.62 21.85 -6.53
C LYS A 79 -2.02 23.26 -6.50
N ASN A 80 -0.94 23.47 -7.27
CA ASN A 80 -0.25 24.77 -7.45
C ASN A 80 0.48 25.31 -6.21
N VAL A 81 0.98 24.43 -5.35
CA VAL A 81 1.78 24.83 -4.19
C VAL A 81 3.20 25.16 -4.61
N ASP A 82 3.70 26.31 -4.16
CA ASP A 82 5.12 26.61 -4.21
C ASP A 82 5.82 25.95 -3.01
N ILE A 83 6.41 24.77 -3.27
CA ILE A 83 7.16 23.98 -2.31
C ILE A 83 8.54 24.57 -1.98
N PHE A 84 9.05 25.50 -2.80
CA PHE A 84 10.33 26.16 -2.61
C PHE A 84 10.22 27.39 -1.69
N ARG A 85 9.02 27.98 -1.59
CA ARG A 85 8.75 29.05 -0.64
C ARG A 85 8.78 28.53 0.79
N ASN A 86 9.74 29.01 1.58
CA ASN A 86 9.80 28.73 3.01
C ASN A 86 8.69 29.48 3.76
N THR A 87 7.70 28.72 4.23
CA THR A 87 6.64 29.24 5.11
C THR A 87 7.01 29.06 6.58
N GLU A 88 6.34 29.79 7.46
CA GLU A 88 6.50 29.62 8.91
C GLU A 88 6.20 28.18 9.35
N TYR A 89 5.17 27.54 8.77
CA TYR A 89 4.80 26.17 9.10
C TYR A 89 5.86 25.15 8.64
N MET A 90 6.51 25.36 7.49
CA MET A 90 7.65 24.53 7.08
C MET A 90 8.83 24.65 8.04
N ALA A 91 9.14 25.87 8.50
CA ALA A 91 10.20 26.08 9.48
C ALA A 91 9.88 25.36 10.81
N ARG A 92 8.62 25.40 11.26
CA ARG A 92 8.17 24.66 12.44
C ARG A 92 8.25 23.14 12.24
N VAL A 93 7.88 22.61 11.08
CA VAL A 93 8.03 21.16 10.77
C VAL A 93 9.50 20.76 10.76
N LYS A 94 10.38 21.58 10.18
CA LYS A 94 11.82 21.36 10.23
C LYS A 94 12.34 21.33 11.68
N ASP A 95 11.90 22.27 12.51
CA ASP A 95 12.28 22.29 13.92
C ASP A 95 11.80 21.03 14.66
N LEU A 96 10.56 20.59 14.42
CA LEU A 96 10.05 19.33 14.96
C LEU A 96 10.84 18.10 14.48
N ALA A 97 11.31 18.11 13.23
CA ALA A 97 12.09 17.01 12.67
C ALA A 97 13.50 16.96 13.25
N ILE A 98 14.18 18.11 13.36
CA ILE A 98 15.61 18.17 13.71
C ILE A 98 15.84 18.30 15.21
N LYS A 99 15.05 19.11 15.92
CA LYS A 99 15.26 19.41 17.34
C LYS A 99 14.51 18.43 18.24
N ASP A 100 13.24 18.18 17.91
CA ASP A 100 12.35 17.35 18.72
C ASP A 100 12.37 15.87 18.28
N GLU A 101 13.04 15.58 17.17
CA GLU A 101 13.15 14.25 16.55
C GLU A 101 11.79 13.55 16.38
N TYR A 102 10.74 14.33 16.06
CA TYR A 102 9.39 13.80 15.96
C TYR A 102 9.22 13.00 14.65
N PRO A 103 8.96 11.68 14.69
CA PRO A 103 9.04 10.82 13.49
C PRO A 103 8.16 11.27 12.32
N HIS A 104 6.91 11.67 12.60
CA HIS A 104 5.99 12.17 11.57
C HIS A 104 6.52 13.44 10.88
N ALA A 105 7.18 14.33 11.62
CA ALA A 105 7.79 15.53 11.07
C ALA A 105 9.06 15.21 10.28
N ILE A 106 9.85 14.22 10.73
CA ILE A 106 11.04 13.75 10.00
C ILE A 106 10.65 13.20 8.63
N ILE A 107 9.63 12.34 8.56
CA ILE A 107 9.11 11.80 7.29
C ILE A 107 8.64 12.94 6.38
N LEU A 108 7.82 13.86 6.88
CA LEU A 108 7.34 14.99 6.08
C LEU A 108 8.48 15.89 5.60
N TYR A 109 9.46 16.16 6.46
CA TYR A 109 10.61 16.98 6.10
C TYR A 109 11.53 16.29 5.08
N ALA A 110 11.73 14.97 5.20
CA ALA A 110 12.43 14.19 4.18
C ALA A 110 11.69 14.24 2.83
N LYS A 111 10.35 14.15 2.82
CA LYS A 111 9.54 14.31 1.60
C LYS A 111 9.78 15.68 0.96
N LEU A 112 9.78 16.74 1.76
CA LEU A 112 10.05 18.10 1.30
C LEU A 112 11.46 18.24 0.70
N LEU A 113 12.48 17.66 1.35
CA LEU A 113 13.86 17.67 0.85
C LEU A 113 13.98 16.95 -0.50
N ILE A 114 13.37 15.76 -0.64
CA ILE A 114 13.33 15.01 -1.89
C ILE A 114 12.70 15.85 -3.00
N TRP A 115 11.55 16.48 -2.74
CA TRP A 115 10.87 17.32 -3.73
C TRP A 115 11.67 18.57 -4.13
N ARG A 116 12.52 19.08 -3.23
CA ARG A 116 13.44 20.19 -3.51
C ARG A 116 14.72 19.76 -4.22
N GLY A 117 14.92 18.46 -4.41
CA GLY A 117 16.15 17.91 -4.99
C GLY A 117 17.32 17.80 -4.01
N GLU A 118 17.08 17.97 -2.71
CA GLU A 118 18.05 17.88 -1.61
C GLU A 118 18.18 16.41 -1.13
N HIS A 119 18.39 15.48 -2.07
CA HIS A 119 18.30 14.04 -1.83
C HIS A 119 19.31 13.51 -0.81
N GLU A 120 20.55 13.99 -0.82
CA GLU A 120 21.60 13.58 0.13
C GLU A 120 21.20 13.88 1.60
N GLN A 121 20.62 15.06 1.83
CA GLN A 121 20.12 15.44 3.15
C GLN A 121 18.93 14.56 3.56
N ALA A 122 18.02 14.26 2.64
CA ALA A 122 16.89 13.39 2.90
C ALA A 122 17.33 11.95 3.23
N ALA A 123 18.28 11.40 2.47
CA ALA A 123 18.81 10.06 2.67
C ALA A 123 19.46 9.94 4.06
N ARG A 124 20.36 10.87 4.41
CA ARG A 124 20.99 10.90 5.74
C ARG A 124 19.98 11.00 6.88
N LEU A 125 18.98 11.86 6.71
CA LEU A 125 17.95 12.05 7.73
C LEU A 125 17.14 10.77 7.96
N LEU A 126 16.70 10.11 6.89
CA LEU A 126 15.95 8.84 6.97
C LEU A 126 16.81 7.72 7.57
N GLU A 127 18.05 7.57 7.08
CA GLU A 127 18.96 6.51 7.51
C GLU A 127 19.35 6.64 8.98
N GLN A 128 19.55 7.85 9.49
CA GLN A 128 19.97 8.04 10.88
C GLN A 128 18.81 8.03 11.87
N LYS A 129 17.64 8.55 11.47
CA LYS A 129 16.56 8.86 12.42
C LYS A 129 15.30 8.00 12.28
N ILE A 130 15.12 7.32 11.15
CA ILE A 130 13.90 6.52 10.91
C ILE A 130 14.24 5.05 10.75
N LEU A 131 15.05 4.71 9.74
CA LEU A 131 15.31 3.31 9.37
C LEU A 131 15.80 2.43 10.53
N PRO A 132 16.67 2.88 11.46
CA PRO A 132 17.16 2.06 12.56
C PRO A 132 16.07 1.64 13.56
N TYR A 133 14.96 2.38 13.60
CA TYR A 133 13.86 2.15 14.52
C TYR A 133 12.67 1.42 13.87
N LEU A 134 12.73 1.18 12.56
CA LEU A 134 11.72 0.39 11.87
C LEU A 134 11.78 -1.06 12.34
N GLN A 135 10.64 -1.60 12.73
CA GLN A 135 10.49 -2.99 13.10
C GLN A 135 9.74 -3.75 12.00
N PRO A 136 10.14 -4.98 11.67
CA PRO A 136 9.34 -5.85 10.81
C PRO A 136 8.01 -6.12 11.51
N THR A 137 6.93 -5.49 11.05
CA THR A 137 5.60 -5.67 11.65
C THR A 137 4.63 -6.14 10.58
N ARG A 138 3.92 -7.24 10.87
CA ARG A 138 2.85 -7.79 10.02
C ARG A 138 1.49 -7.14 10.30
N VAL A 139 1.41 -6.29 11.31
CA VAL A 139 0.19 -5.67 11.79
C VAL A 139 0.34 -4.16 11.62
N ARG A 140 -0.68 -3.53 11.04
CA ARG A 140 -0.71 -2.08 10.91
C ARG A 140 -0.67 -1.44 12.31
N PRO A 141 0.21 -0.45 12.54
CA PRO A 141 0.23 0.26 13.81
C PRO A 141 -1.12 0.93 14.10
N ALA A 142 -1.41 1.15 15.39
CA ALA A 142 -2.56 1.95 15.77
C ALA A 142 -2.43 3.36 15.17
N PHE A 143 -3.55 4.01 14.86
CA PHE A 143 -3.59 5.32 14.19
C PHE A 143 -2.58 6.32 14.79
N TRP A 144 -2.45 6.38 16.11
CA TRP A 144 -1.58 7.33 16.80
C TRP A 144 -0.08 6.99 16.76
N GLU A 145 0.25 5.72 16.57
CA GLU A 145 1.62 5.20 16.50
C GLU A 145 2.11 5.10 15.04
N ASP A 146 1.17 5.07 14.09
CA ASP A 146 1.46 5.01 12.66
C ASP A 146 2.18 6.29 12.20
N ILE A 147 3.47 6.16 11.87
CA ILE A 147 4.32 7.23 11.34
C ILE A 147 3.92 7.65 9.91
N LEU A 148 3.14 6.83 9.20
CA LEU A 148 2.72 7.06 7.81
C LEU A 148 1.41 7.86 7.69
N LEU A 149 0.79 8.22 8.83
CA LEU A 149 -0.47 8.97 8.89
C LEU A 149 -1.57 8.34 8.03
N VAL A 150 -1.77 7.02 8.13
CA VAL A 150 -2.76 6.26 7.36
C VAL A 150 -2.48 6.36 5.86
N ASP A 151 -1.28 5.94 5.47
CA ASP A 151 -0.81 5.88 4.08
C ASP A 151 -0.77 7.25 3.36
N ARG A 152 -0.77 8.37 4.10
CA ARG A 152 -0.53 9.71 3.53
C ARG A 152 0.95 9.93 3.18
N PHE A 153 1.84 9.17 3.80
CA PHE A 153 3.25 9.11 3.44
C PHE A 153 3.58 7.81 2.74
N ASP A 154 4.49 7.90 1.78
CA ASP A 154 5.14 6.73 1.20
C ASP A 154 5.92 5.96 2.29
N SER A 155 6.13 4.67 2.06
CA SER A 155 7.01 3.86 2.93
C SER A 155 8.37 4.56 3.10
N PRO A 156 8.96 4.59 4.32
CA PRO A 156 10.25 5.23 4.53
C PRO A 156 11.35 4.61 3.67
N TRP A 157 11.24 3.32 3.36
CA TRP A 157 12.14 2.62 2.44
C TRP A 157 12.01 3.11 1.00
N ARG A 158 10.79 3.38 0.54
CA ARG A 158 10.55 3.96 -0.78
C ARG A 158 11.10 5.38 -0.87
N MET A 159 10.88 6.19 0.16
CA MET A 159 11.45 7.54 0.24
C MET A 159 12.98 7.50 0.25
N TYR A 160 13.57 6.57 1.00
CA TYR A 160 15.01 6.38 1.04
C TYR A 160 15.55 5.92 -0.32
N ALA A 161 14.88 4.98 -0.99
CA ALA A 161 15.25 4.53 -2.34
C ALA A 161 15.28 5.68 -3.35
N VAL A 162 14.26 6.54 -3.35
CA VAL A 162 14.21 7.76 -4.21
C VAL A 162 15.29 8.76 -3.82
N ALA A 163 15.64 8.85 -2.54
CA ALA A 163 16.72 9.73 -2.09
C ALA A 163 18.10 9.23 -2.56
N VAL A 164 18.36 7.92 -2.55
CA VAL A 164 19.66 7.38 -2.98
C VAL A 164 19.79 7.24 -4.50
N GLU A 165 18.69 7.18 -5.25
CA GLU A 165 18.68 7.05 -6.72
C GLU A 165 19.60 8.06 -7.42
N LYS A 166 19.59 9.32 -6.98
CA LYS A 166 20.35 10.38 -7.67
C LYS A 166 21.87 10.15 -7.63
N GLU A 167 22.37 9.51 -6.56
CA GLU A 167 23.81 9.29 -6.35
C GLU A 167 24.23 7.88 -6.74
N GLN A 168 23.38 6.89 -6.47
CA GLN A 168 23.68 5.47 -6.61
C GLN A 168 22.99 4.82 -7.81
N GLY A 169 22.16 5.59 -8.54
CA GLY A 169 21.41 5.11 -9.70
C GLY A 169 20.46 3.96 -9.35
N LEU A 170 20.22 3.12 -10.36
CA LEU A 170 19.35 1.95 -10.24
C LEU A 170 19.86 0.92 -9.22
N GLU A 171 21.18 0.78 -9.07
CA GLU A 171 21.79 -0.16 -8.12
C GLU A 171 21.48 0.24 -6.66
N GLY A 172 21.48 1.55 -6.36
CA GLY A 172 21.06 2.07 -5.06
C GLY A 172 19.60 1.76 -4.74
N ILE A 173 18.72 1.93 -5.73
CA ILE A 173 17.30 1.57 -5.59
C ILE A 173 17.17 0.06 -5.33
N GLN A 174 17.77 -0.78 -6.17
CA GLN A 174 17.65 -2.23 -6.07
C GLN A 174 18.22 -2.78 -4.76
N SER A 175 19.37 -2.27 -4.32
CA SER A 175 19.97 -2.67 -3.04
C SER A 175 19.10 -2.25 -1.85
N THR A 176 18.54 -1.05 -1.88
CA THR A 176 17.61 -0.55 -0.87
C THR A 176 16.33 -1.38 -0.82
N THR A 177 15.70 -1.61 -1.98
CA THR A 177 14.49 -2.43 -2.10
C THR A 177 14.74 -3.85 -1.62
N ARG A 178 15.89 -4.45 -1.99
CA ARG A 178 16.28 -5.77 -1.49
C ARG A 178 16.41 -5.80 0.02
N ARG A 179 17.08 -4.81 0.62
CA ARG A 179 17.23 -4.71 2.08
C ARG A 179 15.88 -4.57 2.77
N ALA A 180 15.03 -3.68 2.27
CA ALA A 180 13.68 -3.45 2.79
C ALA A 180 12.80 -4.72 2.70
N ALA A 181 12.90 -5.46 1.60
CA ALA A 181 12.15 -6.70 1.38
C ALA A 181 12.63 -7.86 2.27
N LEU A 182 13.95 -8.07 2.35
CA LEU A 182 14.54 -9.23 3.01
C LEU A 182 14.67 -9.06 4.53
N GLU A 183 15.05 -7.87 5.01
CA GLU A 183 15.33 -7.64 6.43
C GLU A 183 14.12 -7.05 7.17
N PHE A 184 13.36 -6.17 6.51
CA PHE A 184 12.28 -5.41 7.15
C PHE A 184 10.88 -5.88 6.76
N HIS A 185 10.79 -6.75 5.75
CA HIS A 185 9.53 -7.27 5.23
C HIS A 185 8.53 -6.16 4.86
N ASP A 186 9.04 -5.05 4.30
CA ASP A 186 8.20 -3.96 3.81
C ASP A 186 7.31 -4.47 2.66
N PRO A 187 5.97 -4.34 2.73
CA PRO A 187 5.07 -4.95 1.76
C PRO A 187 5.25 -4.46 0.32
N VAL A 188 5.59 -3.19 0.14
CA VAL A 188 5.82 -2.60 -1.19
C VAL A 188 7.14 -3.12 -1.73
N ALA A 189 8.21 -3.04 -0.93
CA ALA A 189 9.53 -3.52 -1.34
C ALA A 189 9.56 -5.02 -1.60
N MET A 190 8.81 -5.83 -0.84
CA MET A 190 8.64 -7.26 -1.10
C MET A 190 8.09 -7.54 -2.49
N THR A 191 7.08 -6.78 -2.90
CA THR A 191 6.44 -6.90 -4.21
C THR A 191 7.39 -6.45 -5.31
N ASP A 192 8.03 -5.29 -5.15
CA ASP A 192 8.99 -4.75 -6.12
C ASP A 192 10.23 -5.67 -6.29
N TYR A 193 10.73 -6.22 -5.19
CA TYR A 193 11.84 -7.18 -5.19
C TYR A 193 11.45 -8.48 -5.90
N ALA A 194 10.27 -9.03 -5.59
CA ALA A 194 9.73 -10.21 -6.23
C ALA A 194 9.59 -10.03 -7.75
N ILE A 195 9.05 -8.88 -8.18
CA ILE A 195 8.91 -8.52 -9.60
C ILE A 195 10.28 -8.44 -10.28
N THR A 196 11.23 -7.74 -9.67
CA THR A 196 12.61 -7.61 -10.19
C THR A 196 13.25 -8.99 -10.39
N LEU A 197 13.00 -9.93 -9.47
CA LEU A 197 13.55 -11.28 -9.55
C LEU A 197 12.98 -12.08 -10.74
N LEU A 198 11.76 -11.79 -11.19
CA LEU A 198 11.18 -12.46 -12.37
C LEU A 198 11.96 -12.19 -13.65
N GLU A 199 12.57 -11.01 -13.75
CA GLU A 199 13.43 -10.59 -14.87
C GLU A 199 14.80 -11.28 -14.86
N THR A 200 15.17 -11.91 -13.74
CA THR A 200 16.43 -12.65 -13.61
C THR A 200 16.26 -14.13 -13.98
N GLU A 201 17.38 -14.81 -14.20
CA GLU A 201 17.44 -16.27 -14.40
C GLU A 201 17.52 -17.05 -13.07
N SER A 202 17.04 -16.46 -11.95
CA SER A 202 17.09 -17.14 -10.66
C SER A 202 16.21 -18.41 -10.66
N PRO A 203 16.76 -19.57 -10.25
CA PRO A 203 16.05 -20.85 -10.36
C PRO A 203 14.82 -20.97 -9.45
N ASN A 204 14.69 -20.11 -8.43
CA ASN A 204 13.60 -20.08 -7.47
C ASN A 204 12.71 -18.83 -7.59
N LYS A 205 12.77 -18.11 -8.71
CA LYS A 205 12.12 -16.80 -8.87
C LYS A 205 10.61 -16.83 -8.64
N TYR A 206 9.93 -17.88 -9.08
CA TYR A 206 8.48 -18.02 -8.91
C TYR A 206 8.08 -18.37 -7.47
N GLU A 207 8.88 -19.17 -6.76
CA GLU A 207 8.61 -19.45 -5.35
C GLU A 207 8.86 -18.23 -4.47
N VAL A 208 9.92 -17.48 -4.74
CA VAL A 208 10.18 -16.20 -4.06
C VAL A 208 9.07 -15.22 -4.37
N TYR A 209 8.66 -15.12 -5.64
CA TYR A 209 7.57 -14.25 -6.07
C TYR A 209 6.28 -14.57 -5.31
N GLU A 210 5.83 -15.82 -5.35
CA GLU A 210 4.62 -16.25 -4.66
C GLU A 210 4.67 -15.95 -3.16
N ALA A 211 5.78 -16.30 -2.49
CA ALA A 211 5.92 -16.09 -1.06
C ALA A 211 5.91 -14.60 -0.65
N PHE A 212 6.64 -13.75 -1.40
CA PHE A 212 6.78 -12.34 -1.08
C PHE A 212 5.52 -11.56 -1.42
N VAL A 213 4.91 -11.82 -2.58
CA VAL A 213 3.66 -11.16 -2.99
C VAL A 213 2.50 -11.60 -2.10
N ALA A 214 2.40 -12.88 -1.74
CA ALA A 214 1.41 -13.33 -0.76
C ALA A 214 1.60 -12.65 0.60
N SER A 215 2.83 -12.60 1.12
CA SER A 215 3.12 -11.90 2.38
C SER A 215 2.75 -10.42 2.32
N ALA A 216 3.07 -9.74 1.21
CA ALA A 216 2.70 -8.35 1.00
C ALA A 216 1.17 -8.16 0.96
N ALA A 217 0.46 -9.07 0.30
CA ALA A 217 -1.00 -9.05 0.23
C ALA A 217 -1.64 -9.21 1.62
N PHE A 218 -1.13 -10.13 2.45
CA PHE A 218 -1.58 -10.30 3.86
C PHE A 218 -1.27 -9.09 4.73
N SER A 219 -0.16 -8.41 4.48
CA SER A 219 0.19 -7.14 5.14
C SER A 219 -0.67 -5.95 4.64
N GLY A 220 -1.61 -6.18 3.73
CA GLY A 220 -2.57 -5.18 3.28
C GLY A 220 -2.21 -4.46 1.99
N HIS A 221 -1.08 -4.78 1.33
CA HIS A 221 -0.70 -4.18 0.07
C HIS A 221 -1.65 -4.59 -1.06
N SER A 222 -2.60 -3.71 -1.41
CA SER A 222 -3.68 -4.01 -2.35
C SER A 222 -3.22 -4.48 -3.74
N PRO A 223 -2.21 -3.86 -4.38
CA PRO A 223 -1.70 -4.33 -5.68
C PRO A 223 -1.20 -5.77 -5.66
N ALA A 224 -0.60 -6.23 -4.56
CA ALA A 224 -0.12 -7.62 -4.44
C ALA A 224 -1.26 -8.65 -4.56
N CYS A 225 -2.48 -8.33 -4.10
CA CYS A 225 -3.63 -9.22 -4.26
C CYS A 225 -3.91 -9.50 -5.74
N PHE A 226 -3.87 -8.46 -6.57
CA PHE A 226 -4.10 -8.55 -8.01
C PHE A 226 -2.98 -9.31 -8.73
N TYR A 227 -1.73 -9.01 -8.38
CA TYR A 227 -0.57 -9.70 -8.95
C TYR A 227 -0.55 -11.20 -8.60
N LEU A 228 -0.89 -11.54 -7.36
CA LEU A 228 -1.03 -12.92 -6.94
C LEU A 228 -2.19 -13.64 -7.67
N ALA A 229 -3.32 -12.97 -7.85
CA ALA A 229 -4.45 -13.50 -8.62
C ALA A 229 -4.05 -13.81 -10.07
N ASN A 230 -3.34 -12.89 -10.73
CA ASN A 230 -2.82 -13.09 -12.08
C ASN A 230 -1.82 -14.26 -12.14
N PHE A 231 -0.93 -14.37 -11.15
CA PHE A 231 0.03 -15.47 -11.06
C PHE A 231 -0.67 -16.83 -10.92
N TYR A 232 -1.68 -16.94 -10.05
CA TYR A 232 -2.46 -18.17 -9.89
C TYR A 232 -3.33 -18.49 -11.09
N TYR A 233 -3.92 -17.48 -11.73
CA TYR A 233 -4.66 -17.70 -12.97
C TYR A 233 -3.75 -18.28 -14.06
N ARG A 234 -2.58 -17.68 -14.29
CA ARG A 234 -1.61 -18.17 -15.28
C ARG A 234 -1.05 -19.54 -14.93
N THR A 235 -0.85 -19.83 -13.65
CA THR A 235 -0.52 -21.18 -13.16
C THR A 235 -1.63 -22.17 -13.50
N SER A 236 -2.90 -21.80 -13.32
CA SER A 236 -4.05 -22.65 -13.71
C SER A 236 -4.12 -22.95 -15.21
N GLN A 237 -3.61 -22.05 -16.04
CA GLN A 237 -3.52 -22.22 -17.49
C GLN A 237 -2.29 -23.04 -17.94
N GLY A 238 -1.45 -23.47 -16.99
CA GLY A 238 -0.24 -24.26 -17.27
C GLY A 238 0.97 -23.45 -17.72
N GLU A 239 0.93 -22.12 -17.59
CA GLU A 239 2.07 -21.27 -17.95
C GLU A 239 3.21 -21.36 -16.93
N PHE A 240 2.86 -21.55 -15.66
CA PHE A 240 3.81 -21.79 -14.58
C PHE A 240 3.61 -23.19 -14.00
N LEU A 241 4.72 -23.80 -13.56
CA LEU A 241 4.67 -25.08 -12.85
C LEU A 241 3.92 -24.91 -11.52
N THR A 242 3.05 -25.87 -11.21
CA THR A 242 2.42 -26.00 -9.89
C THR A 242 3.48 -26.22 -8.81
N GLU A 243 3.12 -25.93 -7.56
CA GLU A 243 3.99 -26.22 -6.42
C GLU A 243 4.47 -27.69 -6.41
N ALA A 244 3.56 -28.65 -6.61
CA ALA A 244 3.88 -30.08 -6.62
C ALA A 244 4.93 -30.43 -7.69
N GLU A 245 4.78 -29.89 -8.90
CA GLU A 245 5.74 -30.07 -10.00
C GLU A 245 7.10 -29.43 -9.69
N ARG A 246 7.12 -28.23 -9.09
CA ARG A 246 8.37 -27.57 -8.66
C ARG A 246 9.11 -28.41 -7.61
N HIS A 247 8.40 -28.95 -6.62
CA HIS A 247 8.99 -29.81 -5.60
C HIS A 247 9.45 -31.17 -6.13
N SER A 248 8.68 -31.79 -7.04
CA SER A 248 9.08 -33.01 -7.74
C SER A 248 10.38 -32.79 -8.51
N LYS A 249 10.45 -31.72 -9.33
CA LYS A 249 11.66 -31.37 -10.09
C LYS A 249 12.86 -31.08 -9.19
N LYS A 250 12.67 -30.43 -8.03
CA LYS A 250 13.72 -30.25 -7.02
C LYS A 250 14.22 -31.58 -6.46
N ARG A 251 13.32 -32.52 -6.15
CA ARG A 251 13.70 -33.86 -5.67
C ARG A 251 14.45 -34.63 -6.74
N GLU A 252 14.02 -34.57 -7.99
CA GLU A 252 14.72 -35.19 -9.12
C GLU A 252 16.12 -34.58 -9.31
N ASN A 253 16.23 -33.26 -9.31
CA ASN A 253 17.52 -32.55 -9.42
C ASN A 253 18.44 -32.85 -8.23
N ALA A 254 17.91 -32.91 -7.00
CA ALA A 254 18.68 -33.25 -5.80
C ALA A 254 19.12 -34.72 -5.79
N ASN A 255 18.29 -35.62 -6.31
CA ASN A 255 18.63 -37.04 -6.47
C ASN A 255 19.66 -37.26 -7.59
N ALA A 256 19.63 -36.43 -8.65
CA ALA A 256 20.64 -36.39 -9.69
C ALA A 256 21.97 -35.77 -9.21
N ALA A 257 21.92 -34.81 -8.28
CA ALA A 257 23.08 -34.11 -7.73
C ALA A 257 23.66 -34.74 -6.45
N ARG A 258 23.67 -36.07 -6.33
CA ARG A 258 24.25 -36.76 -5.16
C ARG A 258 25.77 -36.56 -5.03
N SER A 259 26.18 -35.45 -4.42
CA SER A 259 27.32 -35.38 -3.49
C SER A 259 27.15 -34.22 -2.49
N VAL A 260 27.20 -34.61 -1.21
CA VAL A 260 27.60 -33.87 0.01
C VAL A 260 26.81 -32.61 0.44
N TRP A 261 26.19 -32.76 1.62
CA TRP A 261 25.97 -31.80 2.71
C TRP A 261 26.07 -30.29 2.41
N LEU A 262 24.94 -29.60 2.57
CA LEU A 262 24.73 -28.43 3.46
C LEU A 262 23.25 -28.02 3.36
N ARG A 263 22.54 -27.95 4.49
CA ARG A 263 21.27 -27.21 4.60
C ARG A 263 21.48 -26.05 5.57
N PRO A 264 21.16 -24.82 5.14
CA PRO A 264 20.50 -23.91 6.05
C PRO A 264 19.22 -23.30 5.45
N PHE A 265 18.24 -23.14 6.34
CA PHE A 265 16.97 -22.42 6.24
C PHE A 265 15.87 -22.97 5.32
N GLU A 266 14.86 -23.54 5.98
CA GLU A 266 13.55 -23.82 5.40
C GLU A 266 12.85 -22.52 5.02
N SER A 267 12.31 -22.51 3.80
CA SER A 267 11.61 -21.37 3.20
C SER A 267 10.28 -21.10 3.91
N ILE A 268 9.92 -19.82 3.96
CA ILE A 268 8.61 -19.28 4.37
C ILE A 268 7.45 -19.84 3.52
N SER A 269 7.74 -20.62 2.47
CA SER A 269 6.79 -21.38 1.65
C SER A 269 5.94 -22.42 2.42
N ASN A 270 6.24 -22.71 3.69
CA ASN A 270 5.47 -23.68 4.49
C ASN A 270 4.00 -23.27 4.76
N TRP A 271 3.64 -22.01 4.54
CA TRP A 271 2.28 -21.52 4.75
C TRP A 271 1.22 -22.24 3.87
N VAL A 272 1.51 -22.45 2.57
CA VAL A 272 0.50 -22.92 1.61
C VAL A 272 0.13 -24.37 1.95
N TYR A 273 1.13 -25.16 2.33
CA TYR A 273 0.98 -26.49 2.91
C TYR A 273 0.15 -26.50 4.19
N THR A 274 0.38 -25.56 5.11
CA THR A 274 -0.36 -25.53 6.39
C THR A 274 -1.82 -25.13 6.24
N VAL A 275 -2.17 -24.30 5.26
CA VAL A 275 -3.55 -23.83 5.06
C VAL A 275 -4.37 -24.82 4.21
N PHE A 276 -3.77 -25.48 3.21
CA PHE A 276 -4.52 -26.28 2.24
C PHE A 276 -4.28 -27.80 2.30
N ASN A 277 -3.26 -28.26 3.05
CA ASN A 277 -2.97 -29.66 3.38
C ASN A 277 -3.00 -30.70 2.22
N GLN A 278 -2.95 -30.26 0.95
CA GLN A 278 -2.92 -31.10 -0.26
C GLN A 278 -2.16 -30.40 -1.41
N PRO A 279 -1.48 -31.16 -2.29
CA PRO A 279 -0.89 -30.61 -3.50
C PRO A 279 -1.98 -29.99 -4.39
N MET A 280 -1.78 -28.73 -4.77
CA MET A 280 -2.74 -27.98 -5.57
C MET A 280 -2.66 -28.39 -7.05
N ASP A 281 -3.78 -28.79 -7.61
CA ASP A 281 -3.94 -28.97 -9.06
C ASP A 281 -4.26 -27.63 -9.75
N HIS A 282 -4.20 -27.62 -11.09
CA HIS A 282 -4.53 -26.42 -11.87
C HIS A 282 -5.94 -25.88 -11.58
N LYS A 283 -6.90 -26.75 -11.28
CA LYS A 283 -8.26 -26.35 -10.92
C LYS A 283 -8.31 -25.60 -9.59
N THR A 284 -7.52 -26.03 -8.61
CA THR A 284 -7.36 -25.35 -7.32
C THR A 284 -6.72 -23.98 -7.50
N TYR A 285 -5.69 -23.86 -8.35
CA TYR A 285 -5.11 -22.55 -8.69
C TYR A 285 -6.12 -21.61 -9.35
N ARG A 286 -7.03 -22.10 -10.21
CA ARG A 286 -8.09 -21.25 -10.78
C ARG A 286 -9.03 -20.70 -9.71
N LYS A 287 -9.43 -21.54 -8.73
CA LYS A 287 -10.27 -21.09 -7.61
C LYS A 287 -9.56 -20.04 -6.76
N LEU A 288 -8.30 -20.28 -6.41
CA LEU A 288 -7.48 -19.30 -5.68
C LEU A 288 -7.38 -17.98 -6.45
N ALA A 289 -7.19 -18.02 -7.77
CA ALA A 289 -7.18 -16.81 -8.57
C ALA A 289 -8.48 -16.01 -8.43
N ILE A 290 -9.64 -16.68 -8.48
CA ILE A 290 -10.95 -16.03 -8.27
C ILE A 290 -11.03 -15.40 -6.87
N ASP A 291 -10.69 -16.13 -5.81
CA ASP A 291 -10.72 -15.61 -4.43
C ASP A 291 -9.83 -14.37 -4.27
N TRP A 292 -8.63 -14.39 -4.87
CA TRP A 292 -7.71 -13.25 -4.83
C TRP A 292 -8.17 -12.07 -5.71
N TYR A 293 -8.83 -12.33 -6.83
CA TYR A 293 -9.46 -11.25 -7.60
C TYR A 293 -10.62 -10.61 -6.84
N GLU A 294 -11.44 -11.39 -6.13
CA GLU A 294 -12.53 -10.85 -5.28
C GLU A 294 -11.95 -9.92 -4.21
N LEU A 295 -10.92 -10.36 -3.49
CA LEU A 295 -10.23 -9.53 -2.50
C LEU A 295 -9.59 -8.28 -3.12
N ALA A 296 -8.98 -8.39 -4.31
CA ALA A 296 -8.39 -7.26 -5.00
C ALA A 296 -9.48 -6.24 -5.43
N PHE A 297 -10.63 -6.73 -5.88
CA PHE A 297 -11.76 -5.91 -6.29
C PHE A 297 -12.40 -5.19 -5.09
N ASP A 298 -12.58 -5.88 -3.96
CA ASP A 298 -13.05 -5.28 -2.70
C ASP A 298 -12.11 -4.18 -2.20
N LYS A 299 -10.81 -4.31 -2.48
CA LYS A 299 -9.78 -3.28 -2.21
C LYS A 299 -9.74 -2.17 -3.26
N GLY A 300 -10.67 -2.14 -4.22
CA GLY A 300 -10.83 -1.08 -5.22
C GLY A 300 -10.07 -1.29 -6.53
N ASN A 301 -9.59 -2.51 -6.82
CA ASN A 301 -8.96 -2.80 -8.10
C ASN A 301 -9.99 -3.10 -9.20
N ASN A 302 -10.26 -2.11 -10.05
CA ASN A 302 -11.24 -2.23 -11.13
C ASN A 302 -10.83 -3.23 -12.24
N GLU A 303 -9.54 -3.52 -12.39
CA GLU A 303 -9.07 -4.56 -13.31
C GLU A 303 -9.43 -5.95 -12.81
N ALA A 304 -9.30 -6.19 -11.51
CA ALA A 304 -9.76 -7.42 -10.88
C ALA A 304 -11.27 -7.62 -11.07
N GLY A 305 -12.07 -6.57 -10.85
CA GLY A 305 -13.52 -6.61 -11.09
C GLY A 305 -13.88 -6.96 -12.54
N TYR A 306 -13.18 -6.36 -13.51
CA TYR A 306 -13.39 -6.69 -14.92
C TYR A 306 -13.01 -8.14 -15.25
N ILE A 307 -11.88 -8.63 -14.73
CA ILE A 307 -11.46 -10.02 -14.89
C ILE A 307 -12.47 -10.99 -14.27
N LEU A 308 -12.93 -10.74 -13.04
CA LEU A 308 -13.98 -11.54 -12.39
C LEU A 308 -15.24 -11.64 -13.25
N ALA A 309 -15.70 -10.51 -13.77
CA ALA A 309 -16.87 -10.49 -14.64
C ALA A 309 -16.66 -11.37 -15.89
N MET A 310 -15.45 -11.39 -16.46
CA MET A 310 -15.12 -12.26 -17.59
C MET A 310 -14.98 -13.74 -17.20
N LEU A 311 -14.43 -14.05 -16.03
CA LEU A 311 -14.33 -15.42 -15.51
C LEU A 311 -15.72 -16.01 -15.24
N TYR A 312 -16.63 -15.26 -14.61
CA TYR A 312 -18.02 -15.70 -14.43
C TYR A 312 -18.73 -15.93 -15.75
N ARG A 313 -18.44 -15.11 -16.76
CA ARG A 313 -18.95 -15.29 -18.12
C ARG A 313 -18.42 -16.57 -18.76
N GLU A 314 -17.12 -16.85 -18.61
CA GLU A 314 -16.46 -18.07 -19.08
C GLU A 314 -17.07 -19.32 -18.43
N ASP A 315 -17.38 -19.24 -17.14
CA ASP A 315 -18.04 -20.30 -16.36
C ASP A 315 -19.54 -20.43 -16.69
N GLY A 316 -20.10 -19.55 -17.51
CA GLY A 316 -21.50 -19.53 -17.93
C GLY A 316 -22.47 -18.83 -16.97
N ASP A 317 -21.97 -18.27 -15.86
CA ASP A 317 -22.72 -17.47 -14.90
C ASP A 317 -22.87 -16.02 -15.40
N MET A 318 -23.78 -15.86 -16.36
CA MET A 318 -24.06 -14.57 -16.99
C MET A 318 -24.66 -13.54 -16.02
N GLU A 319 -25.40 -13.99 -15.01
CA GLU A 319 -26.03 -13.09 -14.04
C GLU A 319 -24.97 -12.45 -13.13
N LYS A 320 -24.11 -13.28 -12.53
CA LYS A 320 -23.01 -12.79 -11.68
C LYS A 320 -21.99 -11.99 -12.50
N SER A 321 -21.68 -12.43 -13.72
CA SER A 321 -20.87 -11.65 -14.67
C SER A 321 -21.41 -10.24 -14.87
N ARG A 322 -22.71 -10.11 -15.15
CA ARG A 322 -23.36 -8.81 -15.38
C ARG A 322 -23.35 -7.93 -14.14
N GLU A 323 -23.61 -8.50 -12.97
CA GLU A 323 -23.59 -7.78 -11.70
C GLU A 323 -22.21 -7.17 -11.43
N ILE A 324 -21.16 -7.99 -11.47
CA ILE A 324 -19.79 -7.54 -11.24
C ILE A 324 -19.34 -6.54 -12.30
N TYR A 325 -19.70 -6.74 -13.58
CA TYR A 325 -19.39 -5.79 -14.64
C TYR A 325 -20.02 -4.42 -14.37
N LYS A 326 -21.30 -4.37 -13.96
CA LYS A 326 -22.00 -3.12 -13.64
C LYS A 326 -21.35 -2.41 -12.44
N LEU A 327 -21.03 -3.15 -11.39
CA LEU A 327 -20.36 -2.60 -10.21
C LEU A 327 -18.97 -2.03 -10.58
N THR A 328 -18.19 -2.78 -11.35
CA THR A 328 -16.90 -2.33 -11.89
C THR A 328 -17.06 -1.07 -12.75
N ALA A 329 -18.09 -1.01 -13.59
CA ALA A 329 -18.35 0.17 -14.44
C ALA A 329 -18.71 1.42 -13.63
N GLN A 330 -19.40 1.26 -12.49
CA GLN A 330 -19.69 2.37 -11.56
C GLN A 330 -18.43 2.88 -10.87
N MET A 331 -17.49 1.98 -10.53
CA MET A 331 -16.19 2.33 -9.93
C MET A 331 -15.17 2.83 -10.97
N GLY A 332 -15.42 2.58 -12.25
CA GLY A 332 -14.62 3.01 -13.40
C GLY A 332 -13.91 1.84 -14.07
N LEU A 333 -14.22 1.58 -15.35
CA LEU A 333 -13.61 0.47 -16.10
C LEU A 333 -12.07 0.58 -16.22
N PRO A 334 -11.36 -0.56 -16.42
CA PRO A 334 -9.91 -0.60 -16.57
C PRO A 334 -9.34 0.42 -17.54
N THR A 335 -8.38 1.23 -17.09
CA THR A 335 -7.71 2.24 -17.92
C THR A 335 -6.61 1.66 -18.81
N SER A 336 -6.11 0.46 -18.48
CA SER A 336 -5.14 -0.30 -19.28
C SER A 336 -5.71 -0.82 -20.61
N LEU A 337 -7.05 -0.92 -20.70
CA LEU A 337 -7.77 -1.28 -21.90
C LEU A 337 -8.16 -0.04 -22.71
N SER A 338 -8.20 -0.18 -24.04
CA SER A 338 -8.63 0.91 -24.91
C SER A 338 -10.14 1.18 -24.75
N LYS A 339 -10.57 2.44 -24.87
CA LYS A 339 -12.00 2.78 -24.89
C LYS A 339 -12.77 1.99 -25.94
N LYS A 340 -12.17 1.78 -27.13
CA LYS A 340 -12.77 1.00 -28.21
C LYS A 340 -13.02 -0.46 -27.80
N SER A 341 -12.02 -1.14 -27.22
CA SER A 341 -12.17 -2.53 -26.77
C SER A 341 -13.23 -2.67 -25.67
N LEU A 342 -13.34 -1.68 -24.77
CA LEU A 342 -14.38 -1.69 -23.73
C LEU A 342 -15.78 -1.52 -24.31
N VAL A 343 -15.95 -0.66 -25.32
CA VAL A 343 -17.24 -0.46 -26.01
C VAL A 343 -17.62 -1.71 -26.80
N GLU A 344 -16.71 -2.26 -27.60
CA GLU A 344 -16.96 -3.50 -28.35
C GLU A 344 -17.35 -4.67 -27.44
N MET A 345 -16.68 -4.78 -26.29
CA MET A 345 -16.97 -5.83 -25.33
C MET A 345 -18.30 -5.58 -24.60
N LYS A 346 -18.65 -4.33 -24.31
CA LYS A 346 -19.97 -3.97 -23.74
C LYS A 346 -21.11 -4.40 -24.66
N ASP A 347 -21.00 -4.13 -25.95
CA ASP A 347 -22.05 -4.44 -26.94
C ASP A 347 -22.25 -5.96 -27.11
N LYS A 348 -21.17 -6.73 -26.89
CA LYS A 348 -21.16 -8.20 -27.02
C LYS A 348 -21.22 -8.93 -25.67
N TRP A 349 -21.42 -8.22 -24.56
CA TRP A 349 -21.27 -8.81 -23.22
C TRP A 349 -22.24 -10.00 -23.02
N GLU A 350 -23.47 -9.84 -23.52
CA GLU A 350 -24.55 -10.83 -23.40
C GLU A 350 -24.52 -11.93 -24.46
N ASP A 351 -23.64 -11.83 -25.47
CA ASP A 351 -23.56 -12.79 -26.56
C ASP A 351 -22.79 -14.04 -26.12
N ARG A 352 -23.51 -15.09 -25.71
CA ARG A 352 -22.93 -16.37 -25.27
C ARG A 352 -22.05 -17.07 -26.32
N THR A 353 -22.17 -16.72 -27.60
CA THR A 353 -21.37 -17.33 -28.68
C THR A 353 -19.96 -16.76 -28.75
N VAL A 354 -19.76 -15.55 -28.26
CA VAL A 354 -18.46 -14.89 -28.22
C VAL A 354 -17.74 -15.32 -26.95
N ASN A 355 -16.53 -15.88 -27.03
CA ASN A 355 -15.64 -16.03 -25.88
C ASN A 355 -14.34 -15.28 -26.15
N PRO A 356 -14.20 -14.05 -25.65
CA PRO A 356 -13.04 -13.21 -25.97
C PRO A 356 -11.77 -13.62 -25.22
N GLY A 357 -11.87 -14.48 -24.18
CA GLY A 357 -10.77 -14.77 -23.27
C GLY A 357 -10.30 -13.55 -22.48
N LEU A 358 -9.44 -13.74 -21.48
CA LEU A 358 -8.90 -12.62 -20.71
C LEU A 358 -7.86 -11.82 -21.53
N PRO A 359 -7.96 -10.48 -21.59
CA PRO A 359 -6.97 -9.64 -22.28
C PRO A 359 -5.58 -9.79 -21.65
N PRO A 360 -4.51 -10.07 -22.42
CA PRO A 360 -3.16 -10.25 -21.88
C PRO A 360 -2.64 -9.05 -21.07
N LYS A 361 -3.05 -7.83 -21.42
CA LYS A 361 -2.69 -6.61 -20.67
C LYS A 361 -3.17 -6.60 -19.22
N LEU A 362 -4.22 -7.36 -18.93
CA LEU A 362 -4.77 -7.49 -17.57
C LEU A 362 -4.08 -8.61 -16.77
N LEU A 363 -3.34 -9.52 -17.42
CA LEU A 363 -2.70 -10.68 -16.80
C LEU A 363 -1.24 -10.42 -16.39
N ARG A 364 -0.90 -9.18 -16.10
CA ARG A 364 0.46 -8.79 -15.70
C ARG A 364 0.77 -9.21 -14.27
N ILE A 365 1.99 -9.68 -14.06
CA ILE A 365 2.52 -10.04 -12.73
C ILE A 365 3.56 -9.02 -12.24
N SER A 366 3.69 -7.90 -12.96
CA SER A 366 4.53 -6.73 -12.68
C SER A 366 3.75 -5.43 -12.85
#